data_AF-A0A7X6P8I5-F1
#
_entry.id   AF-A0A7X6P8I5-F1
#
_cell.length_a   1.000
_cell.length_b   1.000
_cell.length_c   1.000
_cell.angle_alpha   90.00
_cell.angle_beta   90.00
_cell.angle_gamma   90.00
#
_symmetry.space_group_name_H-M   'P 1'
#
loop_
_entity.id
_entity.type
_entity.pdbx_description
1 polymer ?
#
loop_
_entity_poly.entity_id
_entity_poly.type
_entity_poly.pdbx_seq_one_letter_code
_entity_poly.pdbx_strand_id
1 'polypeptide(L)'
;GKGRGRVRFDFPQDYRHSLGAPGTVTVRFKVDQNGRPIMSTVDAIEQSGPRYFAEARKILEMYRDKFHIIGEPQPGIECELTFIFQ
;
A
#
# COMPACT_ATOMS: atom_id res chain seq x y z
N GLY A 1 -17.17 15.43 -13.81
CA GLY A 1 -16.82 14.15 -13.14
C GLY A 1 -15.79 14.44 -12.08
N LYS A 2 -16.07 14.15 -10.80
CA LYS A 2 -15.15 14.47 -9.70
C LYS A 2 -13.94 13.54 -9.75
N GLY A 3 -12.76 14.13 -9.85
CA GLY A 3 -11.48 13.44 -10.01
C GLY A 3 -11.23 12.48 -8.86
N ARG A 4 -11.09 11.19 -9.17
CA ARG A 4 -10.50 10.21 -8.26
C ARG A 4 -9.01 10.53 -8.21
N GLY A 5 -8.51 11.09 -7.11
CA GLY A 5 -7.08 11.20 -6.88
C GLY A 5 -6.46 9.80 -7.05
N ARG A 6 -5.43 9.69 -7.89
CA ARG A 6 -4.74 8.43 -8.14
C ARG A 6 -3.51 8.39 -7.24
N VAL A 7 -3.33 7.35 -6.45
CA VAL A 7 -2.11 7.19 -5.66
C VAL A 7 -1.09 6.43 -6.50
N ARG A 8 0.11 6.99 -6.61
CA ARG A 8 1.29 6.31 -7.15
C ARG A 8 2.16 5.87 -5.97
N PHE A 9 2.63 4.64 -6.07
CA PHE A 9 3.57 4.09 -5.12
C PHE A 9 4.86 3.72 -5.86
N ASP A 10 5.96 4.38 -5.50
CA ASP A 10 7.28 4.04 -6.05
C ASP A 10 7.92 2.94 -5.20
N PHE A 11 7.57 1.70 -5.51
CA PHE A 11 8.12 0.53 -4.82
C PHE A 11 9.61 0.34 -5.17
N PRO A 12 10.50 0.13 -4.18
CA PRO A 12 11.91 -0.11 -4.44
C PRO A 12 12.10 -1.41 -5.22
N GLN A 13 12.83 -1.34 -6.34
CA GLN A 13 13.10 -2.51 -7.19
C GLN A 13 14.06 -3.52 -6.55
N ASP A 14 14.82 -3.09 -5.54
CA ASP A 14 15.79 -3.89 -4.80
C ASP A 14 15.21 -4.53 -3.53
N TYR A 15 13.90 -4.34 -3.25
CA TYR A 15 13.27 -4.94 -2.09
C TYR A 15 13.31 -6.46 -2.15
N ARG A 16 13.81 -7.09 -1.08
CA ARG A 16 13.80 -8.54 -0.89
C ARG A 16 12.99 -8.89 0.35
N HIS A 17 12.15 -9.91 0.22
CA HIS A 17 11.40 -10.51 1.32
C HIS A 17 11.93 -11.92 1.61
N SER A 18 11.69 -12.41 2.83
CA SER A 18 12.10 -13.76 3.26
C SER A 18 10.89 -14.67 3.53
N LEU A 19 9.82 -14.53 2.75
CA LEU A 19 8.55 -15.22 3.00
C LEU A 19 8.58 -16.72 2.65
N GLY A 20 9.66 -17.18 2.01
CA GLY A 20 9.91 -18.60 1.72
C GLY A 20 9.05 -19.20 0.61
N ALA A 21 8.06 -18.46 0.08
CA ALA A 21 7.28 -18.84 -1.08
C ALA A 21 6.61 -17.61 -1.74
N PRO A 22 6.36 -17.64 -3.06
CA PRO A 22 5.58 -16.62 -3.75
C PRO A 22 4.17 -16.48 -3.17
N GLY A 23 3.59 -15.30 -3.29
CA GLY A 23 2.21 -15.05 -2.89
C GLY A 23 1.80 -13.60 -3.07
N THR A 24 0.53 -13.31 -2.76
CA THR A 24 -0.05 -11.99 -2.97
C THR A 24 -0.80 -11.52 -1.73
N VAL A 25 -0.93 -10.20 -1.62
CA VAL A 25 -1.87 -9.55 -0.70
C VAL A 25 -2.37 -8.27 -1.33
N THR A 26 -3.67 -8.04 -1.24
CA THR A 26 -4.30 -6.76 -1.53
C THR A 26 -4.68 -6.11 -0.21
N VAL A 27 -4.17 -4.91 0.02
CA VAL A 27 -4.48 -4.10 1.19
C VAL A 27 -5.32 -2.89 0.81
N ARG A 28 -6.20 -2.51 1.73
CA ARG A 28 -7.00 -1.29 1.66
C ARG A 28 -6.58 -0.36 2.79
N PHE A 29 -6.44 0.94 2.50
CA PHE A 29 -6.09 1.94 3.50
C PHE A 29 -6.51 3.35 3.08
N LYS A 30 -6.60 4.27 4.05
CA LYS A 30 -6.80 5.69 3.80
C LYS A 30 -5.47 6.44 3.74
N VAL A 31 -5.44 7.56 3.03
CA VAL A 31 -4.29 8.47 3.00
C VAL A 31 -4.52 9.76 3.78
N ASP A 32 -3.44 10.33 4.32
CA ASP A 32 -3.44 11.64 4.98
C ASP A 32 -3.45 12.79 3.94
N GLN A 33 -3.43 14.04 4.43
CA GLN A 33 -3.39 15.24 3.58
C GLN A 33 -2.12 15.36 2.72
N ASN A 34 -1.05 14.61 3.04
CA ASN A 34 0.20 14.58 2.30
C ASN A 34 0.24 13.40 1.30
N GLY A 35 -0.82 12.58 1.24
CA GLY A 35 -0.85 11.38 0.42
C GLY A 35 -0.13 10.18 1.01
N ARG A 36 0.20 10.19 2.30
CA ARG A 36 0.84 9.07 2.98
C ARG A 36 -0.20 8.10 3.54
N PRO A 37 0.06 6.79 3.58
CA PRO A 37 -0.83 5.82 4.19
C PRO A 37 -1.06 6.11 5.69
N ILE A 38 -2.31 6.05 6.13
CA ILE A 38 -2.69 6.10 7.54
C ILE A 38 -2.66 4.65 8.07
N MET A 39 -1.56 4.29 8.74
CA MET A 39 -1.26 2.91 9.13
C MET A 39 -2.33 2.23 10.00
N SER A 40 -3.07 3.00 10.80
CA SER A 40 -4.19 2.48 11.62
C SER A 40 -5.41 2.03 10.81
N THR A 41 -5.46 2.37 9.51
CA THR A 41 -6.56 2.03 8.61
C THR A 41 -6.22 0.91 7.62
N VAL A 42 -4.98 0.40 7.68
CA VAL A 42 -4.50 -0.64 6.77
C VAL A 42 -5.10 -1.98 7.14
N ASP A 43 -5.84 -2.57 6.20
CA ASP A 43 -6.47 -3.88 6.34
C ASP A 43 -6.23 -4.75 5.11
N ALA A 44 -6.24 -6.07 5.28
CA ALA A 44 -6.13 -7.03 4.18
C ALA A 44 -7.53 -7.38 3.65
N ILE A 45 -7.75 -7.20 2.36
CA ILE A 45 -9.01 -7.60 1.70
C ILE A 45 -8.89 -8.91 0.94
N GLU A 46 -7.67 -9.28 0.51
CA GLU A 46 -7.36 -10.57 -0.10
C GLU A 46 -5.90 -10.94 0.20
N GLN A 47 -5.61 -12.19 0.52
CA GLN A 47 -4.23 -12.63 0.77
C GLN A 47 -4.05 -14.14 0.58
N SER A 48 -2.88 -14.54 0.10
CA SER A 48 -2.47 -15.96 0.07
C SER A 48 -2.16 -16.53 1.46
N GLY A 49 -1.99 -15.68 2.47
CA GLY A 49 -1.69 -16.08 3.85
C GLY A 49 -1.27 -14.90 4.75
N PRO A 50 -1.34 -15.06 6.08
CA PRO A 50 -1.16 -13.95 7.02
C PRO A 50 0.23 -13.29 6.98
N ARG A 51 1.26 -14.05 6.59
CA ARG A 51 2.64 -13.53 6.46
C ARG A 51 2.76 -12.42 5.40
N TYR A 52 1.94 -12.48 4.35
CA TYR A 52 1.99 -11.50 3.26
C TYR A 52 1.43 -10.15 3.71
N PHE A 53 0.35 -10.14 4.50
CA PHE A 53 -0.16 -8.92 5.10
C PHE A 53 0.83 -8.26 6.07
N ALA A 54 1.47 -9.05 6.93
CA ALA A 54 2.50 -8.53 7.83
C ALA A 54 3.63 -7.84 7.06
N GLU A 55 4.09 -8.45 5.96
CA GLU A 55 5.14 -7.90 5.10
C GLU A 55 4.67 -6.66 4.34
N ALA A 56 3.46 -6.67 3.77
CA ALA A 56 2.88 -5.50 3.11
C ALA A 56 2.73 -4.32 4.07
N ARG A 57 2.30 -4.55 5.31
CA ARG A 57 2.22 -3.51 6.34
C ARG A 57 3.59 -2.92 6.66
N LYS A 58 4.62 -3.77 6.78
CA LYS A 58 6.01 -3.34 6.98
C LYS A 58 6.53 -2.49 5.81
N ILE A 59 6.26 -2.91 4.57
CA ILE A 59 6.60 -2.15 3.35
C ILE A 59 5.93 -0.77 3.37
N LEU A 60 4.63 -0.71 3.64
CA LEU A 60 3.88 0.55 3.72
C LEU A 60 4.46 1.50 4.77
N GLU A 61 4.92 0.97 5.89
CA GLU A 61 5.54 1.74 6.96
C GLU A 61 6.94 2.24 6.61
N MET A 62 7.80 1.36 6.07
CA MET A 62 9.17 1.69 5.65
C MET A 62 9.20 2.69 4.50
N TYR A 63 8.26 2.57 3.55
CA TYR A 63 8.21 3.38 2.34
C TYR A 63 7.01 4.34 2.32
N ARG A 64 6.51 4.74 3.50
CA ARG A 64 5.39 5.69 3.65
C ARG A 64 5.60 7.00 2.87
N ASP A 65 6.85 7.44 2.74
CA ASP A 65 7.23 8.67 2.03
C ASP A 65 7.37 8.49 0.51
N LYS A 66 7.20 7.26 0.00
CA LYS A 66 7.18 6.92 -1.44
C LYS A 66 5.78 6.84 -2.02
N PHE A 67 4.77 7.15 -1.21
CA PHE A 67 3.39 7.33 -1.67
C PHE A 67 3.19 8.77 -2.12
N HIS A 68 2.76 8.93 -3.37
CA HIS A 68 2.52 10.22 -3.98
C HIS A 68 1.10 10.27 -4.55
N ILE A 69 0.38 11.36 -4.31
CA ILE A 69 -0.92 11.59 -4.97
C ILE A 69 -0.65 12.20 -6.34
N ILE A 70 -1.17 11.54 -7.38
CA ILE A 70 -1.37 12.11 -8.71
C ILE A 70 -2.75 12.79 -8.72
N GLY A 71 -2.75 14.11 -8.79
CA GLY A 71 -3.93 14.97 -8.74
C GLY A 71 -4.05 15.74 -7.42
N GLU A 72 -5.23 16.28 -7.13
CA GLU A 72 -5.48 17.02 -5.89
C GLU A 72 -5.58 16.07 -4.69
N PRO A 73 -4.79 16.28 -3.62
CA PRO A 73 -4.91 15.52 -2.39
C PRO A 73 -6.28 15.72 -1.76
N GLN A 74 -7.06 14.63 -1.62
CA GLN A 74 -8.22 14.64 -0.72
C GLN A 74 -7.91 13.73 0.46
N PRO A 75 -7.86 14.27 1.69
CA PRO A 75 -7.61 13.45 2.86
C PRO A 75 -8.72 12.41 3.02
N GLY A 76 -8.36 11.21 3.45
CA GLY A 76 -9.32 10.13 3.65
C GLY A 76 -9.75 9.40 2.38
N ILE A 77 -9.14 9.66 1.22
CA ILE A 77 -9.28 8.79 0.04
C ILE A 77 -8.90 7.37 0.44
N GLU A 78 -9.77 6.42 0.13
CA GLU A 78 -9.50 5.00 0.26
C GLU A 78 -8.75 4.49 -0.97
N CYS A 79 -7.66 3.78 -0.73
CA CYS A 79 -6.76 3.23 -1.74
C CYS A 79 -6.68 1.71 -1.57
N GLU A 80 -6.55 1.02 -2.69
CA GLU A 80 -6.26 -0.40 -2.74
C GLU A 80 -4.92 -0.62 -3.45
N LEU A 81 -4.08 -1.48 -2.87
CA LEU A 81 -2.77 -1.81 -3.41
C LEU A 81 -2.53 -3.32 -3.31
N THR A 82 -2.19 -3.94 -4.44
CA THR A 82 -1.81 -5.35 -4.51
C THR A 82 -0.30 -5.48 -4.53
N PHE A 83 0.24 -6.22 -3.56
CA PHE A 83 1.63 -6.65 -3.54
C PHE A 83 1.73 -8.06 -4.11
N ILE A 84 2.68 -8.25 -5.03
CA ILE A 84 3.04 -9.54 -5.59
C ILE A 84 4.44 -9.87 -5.11
N PHE A 85 4.56 -10.88 -4.26
CA PHE A 85 5.83 -11.38 -3.74
C PHE A 85 6.28 -12.55 -4.61
N GLN A 86 7.45 -12.40 -5.24
CA GLN A 86 8.13 -13.42 -6.05
C GLN A 86 9.34 -13.99 -5.31
#